data_AF-A0A382S6R2-F1
#
_entry.id   AF-A0A382S6R2-F1
#
_cell.length_a   1.000
_cell.length_b   1.000
_cell.length_c   1.000
_cell.angle_alpha   90.00
_cell.angle_beta   90.00
_cell.angle_gamma   90.00
#
_symmetry.space_group_name_H-M   'P 1'
#
loop_
_entity.id
_entity.type
_entity.pdbx_description
1 polymer ?
#
loop_
_entity_poly.entity_id
_entity_poly.type
_entity_poly.pdbx_seq_one_letter_code
_entity_poly.pdbx_strand_id
1 'polypeptide(L)'
;EIMAQTMLQSRDAAATLDAGPVFATLTPEALAFDAQGVIPSLNKVVDGVMQSNVRLSSNAVRAIDDIAPEAVPTMRVLDTPGDAGGSISVQWARSADDRMMTTTVANAVGGSSYSTPGVTGYNIYRWVGTNSPQLVGKAGPGETSFTDATVFNGVRYRYDVRAHDADNVTESGISGSAMAIRNNVVDADGKAVFGLFGSDTVVDYDDFFIFADHFGLGAGDEAFDPAFDLSQNNRVDYDDFFVFADNFGRVIAGVGKVVPTMAGLNTDAAFYLDAGLDLPRVGEEMGIAVNLEDYVELRGYGLTLTYDHELLEF
;
A
#
# COMPACT_ATOMS: atom_id res chain seq x y z
N GLU A 1 -15.57 50.78 14.73
CA GLU A 1 -16.70 50.06 14.10
C GLU A 1 -16.25 49.09 13.00
N ILE A 2 -15.43 49.55 12.06
CA ILE A 2 -14.98 48.76 10.89
C ILE A 2 -14.24 47.46 11.29
N MET A 3 -13.31 47.52 12.25
CA MET A 3 -12.63 46.32 12.76
C MET A 3 -13.57 45.29 13.38
N ALA A 4 -14.58 45.72 14.14
CA ALA A 4 -15.56 44.80 14.72
C ALA A 4 -16.39 44.14 13.62
N GLN A 5 -16.69 44.86 12.54
CA GLN A 5 -17.42 44.37 11.39
C GLN A 5 -16.59 43.36 10.56
N THR A 6 -15.30 43.63 10.35
CA THR A 6 -14.38 42.69 9.69
C THR A 6 -14.19 41.41 10.52
N MET A 7 -14.07 41.54 11.84
CA MET A 7 -13.97 40.39 12.74
C MET A 7 -15.27 39.57 12.79
N LEU A 8 -16.43 40.22 12.73
CA LEU A 8 -17.73 39.55 12.62
C LEU A 8 -17.87 38.81 11.29
N GLN A 9 -17.51 39.44 10.18
CA GLN A 9 -17.54 38.80 8.86
C GLN A 9 -16.57 37.62 8.76
N SER A 10 -15.38 37.74 9.36
CA SER A 10 -14.39 36.65 9.37
C SER A 10 -14.84 35.50 10.27
N ARG A 11 -15.49 35.79 11.40
CA ARG A 11 -16.13 34.78 12.28
C ARG A 11 -17.29 34.07 11.59
N ASP A 12 -18.15 34.80 10.88
CA ASP A 12 -19.30 34.22 10.19
C ASP A 12 -18.85 33.38 8.98
N ALA A 13 -17.77 33.78 8.28
CA ALA A 13 -17.15 32.98 7.22
C ALA A 13 -16.45 31.70 7.75
N ALA A 14 -15.88 31.76 8.96
CA ALA A 14 -15.30 30.60 9.63
C ALA A 14 -16.34 29.58 10.10
N ALA A 15 -17.57 30.01 10.37
CA ALA A 15 -18.66 29.12 10.77
C ALA A 15 -19.25 28.31 9.60
N THR A 16 -18.93 28.66 8.34
CA THR A 16 -19.49 28.01 7.14
C THR A 16 -18.52 27.05 6.41
N LEU A 17 -17.30 26.86 6.92
CA LEU A 17 -16.26 26.05 6.30
C LEU A 17 -16.04 24.74 7.07
N ASP A 18 -16.36 23.61 6.44
CA ASP A 18 -16.31 22.26 7.07
C ASP A 18 -14.88 21.71 7.26
N ALA A 19 -13.86 22.32 6.64
CA ALA A 19 -12.44 22.10 6.95
C ALA A 19 -11.56 23.07 6.14
N GLY A 20 -10.84 23.97 6.80
CA GLY A 20 -9.81 24.80 6.18
C GLY A 20 -9.48 26.07 6.98
N PRO A 21 -8.24 26.59 6.92
CA PRO A 21 -7.89 27.84 7.60
C PRO A 21 -8.56 29.04 6.92
N VAL A 22 -9.25 29.87 7.71
CA VAL A 22 -9.76 31.17 7.26
C VAL A 22 -8.65 32.20 7.36
N PHE A 23 -8.19 32.69 6.22
CA PHE A 23 -7.27 33.81 6.17
C PHE A 23 -8.06 35.12 6.20
N ALA A 24 -8.05 35.79 7.35
CA ALA A 24 -8.56 37.15 7.45
C ALA A 24 -7.57 38.09 6.74
N THR A 25 -7.92 38.58 5.55
CA THR A 25 -7.23 39.72 4.95
C THR A 25 -7.68 40.98 5.69
N LEU A 26 -6.80 41.54 6.51
CA LEU A 26 -7.01 42.89 7.05
C LEU A 26 -7.01 43.84 5.85
N THR A 27 -8.14 44.47 5.57
CA THR A 27 -8.21 45.46 4.50
C THR A 27 -7.24 46.61 4.83
N PRO A 28 -6.67 47.30 3.83
CA PRO A 28 -5.82 48.48 4.05
C PRO A 28 -6.47 49.50 4.99
N GLU A 29 -7.80 49.62 4.96
CA GLU A 29 -8.60 50.49 5.81
C GLU A 29 -8.72 49.97 7.25
N ALA A 30 -8.68 48.64 7.47
CA ALA A 30 -8.59 48.07 8.82
C ALA A 30 -7.18 48.22 9.42
N LEU A 31 -6.14 48.29 8.59
CA LEU A 31 -4.76 48.57 9.01
C LEU A 31 -4.52 50.08 9.24
N ALA A 32 -5.34 50.94 8.62
CA ALA A 32 -5.32 52.37 8.83
C ALA A 32 -6.20 52.75 10.03
N PHE A 33 -5.70 52.52 11.25
CA PHE A 33 -6.32 53.09 12.44
C PHE A 33 -6.23 54.62 12.42
N ASP A 34 -7.38 55.28 12.60
CA ASP A 34 -7.47 56.73 12.70
C ASP A 34 -6.60 57.30 13.84
N ALA A 35 -6.20 58.55 13.67
CA ALA A 35 -5.10 59.23 14.34
C ALA A 35 -5.32 59.54 15.85
N GLN A 36 -6.20 58.82 16.54
CA GLN A 36 -6.49 59.01 17.97
C GLN A 36 -6.39 57.74 18.83
N GLY A 37 -6.08 56.57 18.24
CA GLY A 37 -5.80 55.34 18.98
C GLY A 37 -4.37 55.29 19.51
N VAL A 38 -4.19 54.96 20.80
CA VAL A 38 -2.87 54.69 21.39
C VAL A 38 -2.25 53.50 20.69
N ILE A 39 -1.27 53.76 19.83
CA ILE A 39 -0.39 52.77 19.22
C ILE A 39 0.30 52.01 20.37
N PRO A 40 0.34 50.67 20.39
CA PRO A 40 1.38 49.97 21.13
C PRO A 40 2.70 50.26 20.40
N SER A 41 3.25 51.45 20.65
CA SER A 41 4.59 51.79 20.20
C SER A 41 5.54 50.90 20.96
N LEU A 42 6.39 50.15 20.25
CA LEU A 42 7.67 49.73 20.81
C LEU A 42 8.36 51.00 21.32
N ASN A 43 8.27 51.25 22.62
CA ASN A 43 8.83 52.44 23.26
C ASN A 43 10.32 52.46 22.96
N LYS A 44 10.74 53.39 22.09
CA LYS A 44 12.06 53.52 21.45
C LYS A 44 12.35 52.52 20.32
N VAL A 45 11.78 52.80 19.14
CA VAL A 45 12.57 52.64 17.92
C VAL A 45 13.59 53.78 17.92
N VAL A 46 14.81 53.49 18.37
CA VAL A 46 15.95 54.42 18.27
C VAL A 46 16.25 54.62 16.79
N ASP A 47 16.54 55.85 16.36
CA ASP A 47 17.05 56.13 15.00
C ASP A 47 18.14 55.11 14.62
N GLY A 48 17.90 54.33 13.57
CA GLY A 48 18.82 53.28 13.11
C GLY A 48 18.29 51.84 13.11
N VAL A 49 17.04 51.58 13.50
CA VAL A 49 16.45 50.25 13.28
C VAL A 49 16.12 50.08 11.80
N MET A 50 16.95 49.35 11.07
CA MET A 50 16.57 48.84 9.75
C MET A 50 15.38 47.89 9.92
N GLN A 51 14.22 48.30 9.41
CA GLN A 51 13.13 47.36 9.17
C GLN A 51 13.66 46.27 8.24
N SER A 52 13.52 45.00 8.63
CA SER A 52 13.83 43.90 7.74
C SER A 52 12.95 44.02 6.50
N ASN A 53 13.54 43.90 5.31
CA ASN A 53 12.77 43.89 4.07
C ASN A 53 11.65 42.85 4.15
N VAL A 54 10.41 43.29 3.93
CA VAL A 54 9.25 42.39 3.81
C VAL A 54 9.48 41.54 2.56
N ARG A 55 9.72 40.24 2.74
CA ARG A 55 9.85 39.30 1.62
C ARG A 55 8.47 38.77 1.28
N LEU A 56 7.87 39.31 0.22
CA LEU A 56 6.61 38.80 -0.33
C LEU A 56 6.93 37.51 -1.11
N SER A 57 6.46 36.37 -0.60
CA SER A 57 6.44 35.11 -1.34
C SER A 57 5.14 35.02 -2.14
N SER A 58 5.22 34.71 -3.42
CA SER A 58 4.04 34.43 -4.26
C SER A 58 3.42 33.08 -3.97
N ASN A 59 4.14 32.19 -3.27
CA ASN A 59 3.67 30.86 -2.90
C ASN A 59 3.00 30.90 -1.53
N ALA A 60 1.91 30.15 -1.37
CA ALA A 60 1.29 29.91 -0.08
C ALA A 60 2.34 29.39 0.91
N VAL A 61 2.44 30.05 2.07
CA VAL A 61 3.35 29.63 3.14
C VAL A 61 2.54 28.77 4.11
N ARG A 62 2.94 27.52 4.29
CA ARG A 62 2.46 26.64 5.35
C ARG A 62 3.61 26.31 6.31
N ALA A 63 3.27 25.95 7.55
CA ALA A 63 4.23 25.26 8.41
C ALA A 63 4.56 23.91 7.78
N ILE A 64 5.84 23.56 7.75
CA ILE A 64 6.34 22.24 7.32
C ILE A 64 6.74 21.52 8.60
N ASP A 65 6.34 20.26 8.72
CA ASP A 65 6.85 19.38 9.75
C ASP A 65 8.21 18.81 9.30
N ASP A 66 9.26 19.09 10.06
CA ASP A 66 10.61 18.56 9.79
C ASP A 66 10.94 17.35 10.70
N ILE A 67 9.97 16.85 11.47
CA ILE A 67 10.13 15.72 12.38
C ILE A 67 9.39 14.51 11.78
N ALA A 68 10.16 13.53 11.29
CA ALA A 68 9.60 12.30 10.77
C ALA A 68 8.98 11.43 11.89
N PRO A 69 7.92 10.64 11.58
CA PRO A 69 7.29 9.77 12.57
C PRO A 69 8.23 8.62 12.96
N GLU A 70 8.01 7.99 14.11
CA GLU A 70 8.76 6.78 14.46
C GLU A 70 8.51 5.65 13.43
N ALA A 71 9.56 4.84 13.19
CA ALA A 71 9.49 3.64 12.36
C ALA A 71 8.53 2.58 12.92
N VAL A 72 8.10 1.63 12.08
CA VAL A 72 7.42 0.42 12.56
C VAL A 72 8.40 -0.42 13.38
N PRO A 73 8.04 -0.85 14.61
CA PRO A 73 8.99 -1.52 15.50
C PRO A 73 9.15 -3.02 15.20
N THR A 74 8.18 -3.65 14.54
CA THR A 74 8.23 -5.07 14.17
C THR A 74 7.56 -5.28 12.82
N MET A 75 8.04 -6.25 12.06
CA MET A 75 7.45 -6.67 10.80
C MET A 75 7.58 -8.18 10.62
N ARG A 76 6.54 -8.79 10.05
CA ARG A 76 6.52 -10.20 9.66
C ARG A 76 6.03 -10.30 8.22
N VAL A 77 6.70 -11.11 7.42
CA VAL A 77 6.40 -11.30 6.00
C VAL A 77 6.35 -12.80 5.77
N LEU A 78 5.24 -13.29 5.25
CA LEU A 78 5.00 -14.71 5.00
C LEU A 78 4.23 -14.91 3.70
N ASP A 79 4.21 -16.16 3.25
CA ASP A 79 3.21 -16.59 2.27
C ASP A 79 1.77 -16.24 2.72
N THR A 80 0.87 -16.01 1.77
CA THR A 80 -0.53 -15.74 2.11
C THR A 80 -1.25 -17.06 2.47
N PRO A 81 -1.84 -17.19 3.67
CA PRO A 81 -2.42 -18.45 4.08
C PRO A 81 -3.58 -18.91 3.19
N GLY A 82 -3.55 -20.16 2.73
CA GLY A 82 -4.69 -20.82 2.07
C GLY A 82 -4.96 -20.37 0.63
N ASP A 83 -3.97 -19.79 -0.06
CA ASP A 83 -4.07 -19.35 -1.44
C ASP A 83 -3.45 -20.34 -2.46
N ALA A 84 -3.69 -20.08 -3.74
CA ALA A 84 -3.10 -20.84 -4.84
C ALA A 84 -1.73 -20.26 -5.25
N GLY A 85 -1.05 -19.59 -4.33
CA GLY A 85 0.11 -18.74 -4.55
C GLY A 85 -0.21 -17.43 -5.27
N GLY A 86 0.85 -16.70 -5.59
CA GLY A 86 0.81 -15.38 -6.21
C GLY A 86 0.65 -14.23 -5.23
N SER A 87 0.66 -14.52 -3.92
CA SER A 87 0.42 -13.51 -2.89
C SER A 87 1.34 -13.65 -1.67
N ILE A 88 1.82 -12.52 -1.14
CA ILE A 88 2.58 -12.45 0.12
C ILE A 88 1.86 -11.53 1.11
N SER A 89 1.76 -11.96 2.37
CA SER A 89 1.18 -11.20 3.45
C SER A 89 2.26 -10.52 4.30
N VAL A 90 2.20 -9.19 4.36
CA VAL A 90 3.08 -8.32 5.16
C VAL A 90 2.29 -7.82 6.36
N GLN A 91 2.80 -8.02 7.56
CA GLN A 91 2.20 -7.59 8.82
C GLN A 91 3.21 -6.78 9.63
N TRP A 92 2.75 -5.73 10.30
CA TRP A 92 3.61 -4.88 11.13
C TRP A 92 2.91 -4.39 12.39
N ALA A 93 3.68 -3.98 13.38
CA ALA A 93 3.16 -3.20 14.50
C ALA A 93 3.10 -1.73 14.10
N ARG A 94 2.06 -1.02 14.54
CA ARG A 94 1.90 0.42 14.29
C ARG A 94 3.11 1.20 14.81
N SER A 95 3.45 2.28 14.12
CA SER A 95 4.36 3.29 14.67
C SER A 95 3.82 3.81 16.01
N ALA A 96 4.71 4.16 16.94
CA ALA A 96 4.30 4.77 18.21
C ALA A 96 3.60 6.14 18.02
N ASP A 97 3.84 6.77 16.86
CA ASP A 97 3.24 8.06 16.47
C ASP A 97 1.94 7.91 15.67
N ASP A 98 1.47 6.68 15.44
CA ASP A 98 0.15 6.40 14.84
C ASP A 98 -0.99 6.67 15.84
N ARG A 99 -1.12 7.94 16.18
CA ARG A 99 -2.08 8.51 17.12
C ARG A 99 -2.35 9.97 16.78
N MET A 100 -3.47 10.47 17.27
CA MET A 100 -3.79 11.89 17.19
C MET A 100 -2.97 12.66 18.22
N MET A 101 -2.17 13.62 17.77
CA MET A 101 -1.48 14.57 18.62
C MET A 101 -2.39 15.77 18.84
N THR A 102 -2.83 15.98 20.08
CA THR A 102 -3.66 17.14 20.44
C THR A 102 -2.80 18.18 21.14
N THR A 103 -2.70 19.37 20.55
CA THR A 103 -2.04 20.52 21.18
C THR A 103 -3.07 21.54 21.62
N THR A 104 -3.01 21.93 22.89
CA THR A 104 -3.80 23.04 23.44
C THR A 104 -2.91 24.26 23.60
N VAL A 105 -3.20 25.33 22.88
CA VAL A 105 -2.44 26.58 22.99
C VAL A 105 -3.13 27.45 24.04
N ALA A 106 -2.60 27.43 25.27
CA ALA A 106 -3.24 28.00 26.47
C ALA A 106 -3.54 29.51 26.41
N ASN A 107 -3.15 30.23 25.35
CA ASN A 107 -3.44 31.65 25.16
C ASN A 107 -3.84 32.01 23.71
N ALA A 108 -4.26 31.02 22.90
CA ALA A 108 -4.79 31.32 21.57
C ALA A 108 -6.13 32.06 21.69
N VAL A 109 -6.30 33.13 20.91
CA VAL A 109 -7.58 33.84 20.82
C VAL A 109 -8.64 32.86 20.29
N GLY A 110 -9.62 32.50 21.14
CA GLY A 110 -10.65 31.52 20.82
C GLY A 110 -10.49 30.13 21.45
N GLY A 111 -9.39 29.85 22.18
CA GLY A 111 -9.23 28.59 22.90
C GLY A 111 -9.20 27.36 21.99
N SER A 112 -8.37 27.40 20.94
CA SER A 112 -8.33 26.33 19.95
C SER A 112 -7.46 25.15 20.40
N SER A 113 -8.01 23.95 20.31
CA SER A 113 -7.26 22.70 20.31
C SER A 113 -7.08 22.23 18.88
N TYR A 114 -5.84 21.89 18.51
CA TYR A 114 -5.51 21.34 17.19
C TYR A 114 -5.18 19.87 17.35
N SER A 115 -5.81 19.04 16.52
CA SER A 115 -5.57 17.61 16.49
C SER A 115 -4.99 17.23 15.13
N THR A 116 -3.78 16.70 15.12
CA THR A 116 -3.08 16.28 13.90
C THR A 116 -2.66 14.82 14.04
N PRO A 117 -2.87 13.98 13.01
CA PRO A 117 -2.34 12.62 13.03
C PRO A 117 -0.81 12.66 12.98
N GLY A 118 -0.14 11.93 13.88
CA GLY A 118 1.31 11.77 13.83
C GLY A 118 1.78 10.86 12.68
N VAL A 119 0.89 10.00 12.18
CA VAL A 119 1.10 9.17 10.98
C VAL A 119 -0.14 9.29 10.10
N THR A 120 0.05 9.56 8.82
CA THR A 120 -1.02 9.58 7.82
C THR A 120 -1.13 8.27 7.05
N GLY A 121 -0.14 7.39 7.16
CA GLY A 121 -0.22 6.01 6.67
C GLY A 121 1.14 5.31 6.60
N TYR A 122 1.17 4.21 5.85
CA TYR A 122 2.36 3.38 5.64
C TYR A 122 2.61 3.14 4.14
N ASN A 123 3.85 3.25 3.71
CA ASN A 123 4.31 2.91 2.37
C ASN A 123 5.00 1.54 2.40
N ILE A 124 4.53 0.60 1.59
CA ILE A 124 5.07 -0.77 1.52
C ILE A 124 6.00 -0.88 0.31
N TYR A 125 7.27 -1.17 0.58
CA TYR A 125 8.29 -1.36 -0.43
C TYR A 125 8.66 -2.83 -0.59
N ARG A 126 8.96 -3.24 -1.82
CA ARG A 126 9.38 -4.59 -2.19
C ARG A 126 10.59 -4.58 -3.11
N TRP A 127 11.47 -5.55 -2.97
CA TRP A 127 12.52 -5.82 -3.94
C TRP A 127 12.93 -7.29 -3.96
N VAL A 128 13.70 -7.65 -4.99
CA VAL A 128 14.21 -9.00 -5.25
C VAL A 128 15.72 -8.91 -5.44
N GLY A 129 16.45 -9.83 -4.82
CA GLY A 129 17.90 -9.87 -4.91
C GLY A 129 18.55 -8.54 -4.50
N THR A 130 19.35 -7.97 -5.40
CA THR A 130 20.08 -6.70 -5.19
C THR A 130 19.39 -5.49 -5.82
N ASN A 131 18.16 -5.63 -6.31
CA ASN A 131 17.43 -4.53 -6.94
C ASN A 131 17.02 -3.48 -5.91
N SER A 132 16.80 -2.25 -6.38
CA SER A 132 16.30 -1.15 -5.54
C SER A 132 14.85 -1.38 -5.11
N PRO A 133 14.47 -0.99 -3.88
CA PRO A 133 13.10 -1.07 -3.38
C PRO A 133 12.12 -0.30 -4.28
N GLN A 134 10.99 -0.93 -4.60
CA GLN A 134 9.88 -0.36 -5.34
C GLN A 134 8.66 -0.24 -4.44
N LEU A 135 7.91 0.86 -4.54
CA LEU A 135 6.65 1.03 -3.82
C LEU A 135 5.59 0.10 -4.43
N VAL A 136 5.05 -0.82 -3.64
CA VAL A 136 4.04 -1.81 -4.09
C VAL A 136 2.68 -1.61 -3.45
N GLY A 137 2.60 -0.84 -2.36
CA GLY A 137 1.35 -0.63 -1.64
C GLY A 137 1.40 0.57 -0.72
N LYS A 138 0.20 1.02 -0.33
CA LYS A 138 -0.01 1.98 0.74
C LYS A 138 -1.11 1.46 1.66
N ALA A 139 -0.94 1.73 2.95
CA ALA A 139 -1.91 1.41 3.98
C ALA A 139 -2.26 2.69 4.76
N GLY A 140 -3.51 2.77 5.22
CA GLY A 140 -4.02 3.90 5.98
C GLY A 140 -3.47 3.98 7.42
N PRO A 141 -3.78 5.07 8.15
CA PRO A 141 -3.44 5.16 9.56
C PRO A 141 -4.19 4.07 10.35
N GLY A 142 -3.52 3.44 11.31
CA GLY A 142 -4.05 2.33 12.07
C GLY A 142 -4.03 0.96 11.36
N GLU A 143 -3.73 0.89 10.07
CA GLU A 143 -3.59 -0.40 9.39
C GLU A 143 -2.27 -1.09 9.77
N THR A 144 -2.30 -2.43 9.83
CA THR A 144 -1.19 -3.28 10.31
C THR A 144 -0.89 -4.45 9.39
N SER A 145 -1.51 -4.48 8.21
CA SER A 145 -1.34 -5.57 7.25
C SER A 145 -1.52 -5.09 5.81
N PHE A 146 -0.79 -5.71 4.90
CA PHE A 146 -0.89 -5.51 3.46
C PHE A 146 -0.70 -6.85 2.75
N THR A 147 -1.47 -7.09 1.71
CA THR A 147 -1.36 -8.30 0.88
C THR A 147 -0.87 -7.90 -0.51
N ASP A 148 0.30 -8.41 -0.88
CA ASP A 148 0.89 -8.19 -2.20
C ASP A 148 0.54 -9.35 -3.13
N ALA A 149 -0.52 -9.17 -3.93
CA ALA A 149 -1.01 -10.16 -4.89
C ALA A 149 -0.34 -10.07 -6.27
N THR A 150 0.84 -9.45 -6.37
CA THR A 150 1.57 -9.24 -7.64
C THR A 150 2.88 -10.01 -7.73
N VAL A 151 3.09 -10.96 -6.82
CA VAL A 151 4.33 -11.72 -6.69
C VAL A 151 4.29 -13.02 -7.49
N PHE A 152 5.46 -13.49 -7.89
CA PHE A 152 5.62 -14.79 -8.55
C PHE A 152 5.93 -15.89 -7.53
N ASN A 153 5.36 -17.07 -7.74
CA ASN A 153 5.66 -18.27 -6.94
C ASN A 153 7.12 -18.68 -7.08
N GLY A 154 7.69 -19.24 -6.00
CA GLY A 154 9.07 -19.71 -6.00
C GLY A 154 10.13 -18.60 -6.07
N VAL A 155 9.73 -17.32 -5.96
CA VAL A 155 10.66 -16.17 -5.91
C VAL A 155 10.66 -15.55 -4.51
N ARG A 156 11.85 -15.36 -3.93
CA ARG A 156 12.01 -14.72 -2.62
C ARG A 156 12.03 -13.20 -2.74
N TYR A 157 11.05 -12.57 -2.12
CA TYR A 157 10.92 -11.12 -2.04
C TYR A 157 11.33 -10.62 -0.66
N ARG A 158 11.82 -9.39 -0.60
CA ARG A 158 12.09 -8.66 0.64
C ARG A 158 11.23 -7.41 0.71
N TYR A 159 10.71 -7.13 1.90
CA TYR A 159 9.80 -6.00 2.15
C TYR A 159 10.32 -5.09 3.25
N ASP A 160 9.87 -3.84 3.20
CA ASP A 160 10.06 -2.79 4.19
C ASP A 160 8.77 -1.94 4.25
N VAL A 161 8.34 -1.58 5.46
CA VAL A 161 7.13 -0.79 5.68
C VAL A 161 7.54 0.53 6.32
N ARG A 162 7.29 1.64 5.63
CA ARG A 162 7.71 2.98 6.05
C ARG A 162 6.52 3.78 6.53
N ALA A 163 6.53 4.17 7.80
CA ALA A 163 5.55 5.14 8.31
C ALA A 163 5.77 6.50 7.63
N HIS A 164 4.68 7.21 7.33
CA HIS A 164 4.76 8.56 6.78
C HIS A 164 3.69 9.46 7.37
N ASP A 165 4.01 10.75 7.45
CA ASP A 165 3.09 11.83 7.76
C ASP A 165 2.87 12.71 6.52
N ALA A 166 2.39 13.94 6.71
CA ALA A 166 2.12 14.87 5.62
C ALA A 166 3.38 15.36 4.87
N ASP A 167 4.55 15.36 5.51
CA ASP A 167 5.80 15.96 5.03
C ASP A 167 6.99 14.98 5.03
N ASN A 168 6.94 13.90 5.82
CA ASN A 168 8.06 13.00 6.09
C ASN A 168 7.73 11.52 5.89
N VAL A 169 8.78 10.72 5.65
CA VAL A 169 8.74 9.26 5.55
C VAL A 169 9.90 8.67 6.34
N THR A 170 9.65 7.63 7.14
CA THR A 170 10.66 6.98 7.97
C THR A 170 10.91 5.56 7.52
N GLU A 171 12.16 5.25 7.16
CA GLU A 171 12.60 3.89 6.87
C GLU A 171 12.61 3.04 8.15
N SER A 172 12.12 1.81 8.09
CA SER A 172 11.94 1.01 9.32
C SER A 172 13.24 0.49 9.92
N GLY A 173 14.30 0.37 9.11
CA GLY A 173 15.55 -0.28 9.48
C GLY A 173 15.45 -1.80 9.65
N ILE A 174 14.25 -2.37 9.46
CA ILE A 174 13.98 -3.82 9.50
C ILE A 174 13.46 -4.29 8.13
N SER A 175 13.72 -5.54 7.79
CA SER A 175 13.25 -6.13 6.55
C SER A 175 12.82 -7.56 6.76
N GLY A 176 11.71 -7.96 6.13
CA GLY A 176 11.21 -9.33 6.16
C GLY A 176 11.25 -9.94 4.77
N SER A 177 11.35 -11.27 4.68
CA SER A 177 11.41 -11.97 3.41
C SER A 177 10.51 -13.19 3.39
N ALA A 178 9.79 -13.37 2.29
CA ALA A 178 8.96 -14.54 2.05
C ALA A 178 8.95 -14.92 0.57
N MET A 179 8.36 -16.07 0.30
CA MET A 179 8.08 -16.59 -1.03
C MET A 179 6.59 -16.87 -1.11
N ALA A 180 5.96 -16.54 -2.23
CA ALA A 180 4.61 -17.03 -2.50
C ALA A 180 4.69 -18.50 -2.90
N ILE A 181 3.84 -19.33 -2.31
CA ILE A 181 3.79 -20.77 -2.55
C ILE A 181 2.35 -21.24 -2.73
N ARG A 182 2.17 -22.42 -3.32
CA ARG A 182 0.83 -22.96 -3.57
C ARG A 182 0.44 -23.89 -2.42
N ASN A 183 -0.22 -23.32 -1.42
CA ASN A 183 -0.65 -24.08 -0.23
C ASN A 183 -2.11 -24.58 -0.32
N ASN A 184 -2.87 -24.15 -1.34
CA ASN A 184 -4.24 -24.58 -1.60
C ASN A 184 -4.47 -24.83 -3.11
N VAL A 185 -4.04 -26.00 -3.58
CA VAL A 185 -4.16 -26.44 -4.98
C VAL A 185 -4.56 -27.91 -5.07
N VAL A 186 -5.13 -28.30 -6.21
CA VAL A 186 -5.60 -29.67 -6.47
C VAL A 186 -5.03 -30.23 -7.78
N ASP A 187 -4.94 -31.55 -7.86
CA ASP A 187 -4.62 -32.27 -9.10
C ASP A 187 -5.85 -32.42 -10.02
N ALA A 188 -5.67 -33.11 -11.15
CA ALA A 188 -6.73 -33.35 -12.14
C ALA A 188 -7.93 -34.12 -11.58
N ASP A 189 -7.74 -34.90 -10.52
CA ASP A 189 -8.79 -35.68 -9.85
C ASP A 189 -9.45 -34.89 -8.70
N GLY A 190 -9.06 -33.62 -8.50
CA GLY A 190 -9.57 -32.76 -7.44
C GLY A 190 -8.97 -33.07 -6.06
N LYS A 191 -7.87 -33.84 -6.00
CA LYS A 191 -7.20 -34.16 -4.75
C LYS A 191 -6.20 -33.06 -4.39
N ALA A 192 -6.17 -32.66 -3.13
CA ALA A 192 -5.23 -31.67 -2.63
C ALA A 192 -3.77 -32.08 -2.90
N VAL A 193 -2.98 -31.12 -3.38
CA VAL A 193 -1.54 -31.25 -3.61
C VAL A 193 -0.81 -30.42 -2.57
N PHE A 194 0.01 -31.08 -1.77
CA PHE A 194 0.85 -30.45 -0.75
C PHE A 194 2.31 -30.46 -1.21
N GLY A 195 3.09 -29.51 -0.71
CA GLY A 195 4.53 -29.46 -0.99
C GLY A 195 4.91 -28.80 -2.31
N LEU A 196 3.98 -28.10 -2.98
CA LEU A 196 4.28 -27.33 -4.20
C LEU A 196 4.70 -25.90 -3.85
N PHE A 197 5.98 -25.72 -3.60
CA PHE A 197 6.61 -24.48 -3.16
C PHE A 197 7.28 -23.70 -4.31
N GLY A 198 7.61 -24.39 -5.40
CA GLY A 198 8.30 -23.87 -6.56
C GLY A 198 7.42 -23.05 -7.51
N SER A 199 8.04 -22.64 -8.61
CA SER A 199 7.39 -21.85 -9.66
C SER A 199 6.63 -22.70 -10.69
N ASP A 200 7.03 -23.96 -10.82
CA ASP A 200 6.48 -24.94 -11.73
C ASP A 200 5.20 -25.58 -11.17
N THR A 201 4.71 -26.66 -11.77
CA THR A 201 3.39 -27.23 -11.45
C THR A 201 3.45 -28.66 -10.92
N VAL A 202 4.65 -29.18 -10.65
CA VAL A 202 4.87 -30.53 -10.16
C VAL A 202 5.60 -30.46 -8.82
N VAL A 203 5.24 -31.35 -7.88
CA VAL A 203 5.99 -31.49 -6.63
C VAL A 203 7.24 -32.32 -6.88
N ASP A 204 8.43 -31.72 -6.87
CA ASP A 204 9.67 -32.43 -7.18
C ASP A 204 10.88 -32.01 -6.32
N TYR A 205 12.10 -32.23 -6.82
CA TYR A 205 13.32 -31.92 -6.09
C TYR A 205 13.55 -30.42 -5.89
N ASP A 206 13.02 -29.56 -6.76
CA ASP A 206 13.14 -28.11 -6.60
C ASP A 206 12.34 -27.67 -5.37
N ASP A 207 11.16 -28.24 -5.14
CA ASP A 207 10.37 -28.02 -3.92
C ASP A 207 11.05 -28.57 -2.67
N PHE A 208 11.72 -29.72 -2.79
CA PHE A 208 12.43 -30.34 -1.67
C PHE A 208 13.52 -29.42 -1.09
N PHE A 209 14.26 -28.70 -1.94
CA PHE A 209 15.28 -27.77 -1.45
C PHE A 209 14.65 -26.57 -0.73
N ILE A 210 13.51 -26.06 -1.20
CA ILE A 210 12.77 -24.99 -0.51
C ILE A 210 12.25 -25.49 0.84
N PHE A 211 11.70 -26.72 0.90
CA PHE A 211 11.29 -27.36 2.14
C PHE A 211 12.45 -27.51 3.12
N ALA A 212 13.61 -27.97 2.63
CA ALA A 212 14.81 -28.20 3.45
C ALA A 212 15.34 -26.92 4.10
N ASP A 213 15.21 -25.76 3.45
CA ASP A 213 15.58 -24.46 4.01
C ASP A 213 14.76 -24.09 5.27
N HIS A 214 13.57 -24.66 5.41
CA HIS A 214 12.65 -24.42 6.53
C HIS A 214 12.64 -25.57 7.56
N PHE A 215 13.37 -26.66 7.31
CA PHE A 215 13.37 -27.84 8.16
C PHE A 215 13.91 -27.54 9.57
N GLY A 216 13.18 -27.99 10.59
CA GLY A 216 13.49 -27.82 12.01
C GLY A 216 12.90 -26.57 12.66
N LEU A 217 12.39 -25.62 11.87
CA LEU A 217 11.71 -24.42 12.38
C LEU A 217 10.40 -24.78 13.06
N GLY A 218 10.03 -24.07 14.12
CA GLY A 218 8.71 -24.20 14.74
C GLY A 218 8.12 -22.85 15.13
N ALA A 219 6.88 -22.84 15.61
CA ALA A 219 6.12 -21.59 15.87
C ALA A 219 6.77 -20.58 16.85
N GLY A 220 7.84 -20.96 17.55
CA GLY A 220 8.64 -20.04 18.36
C GLY A 220 9.73 -19.29 17.60
N ASP A 221 10.05 -19.70 16.37
CA ASP A 221 11.08 -19.11 15.53
C ASP A 221 10.48 -18.00 14.65
N GLU A 222 11.16 -16.85 14.58
CA GLU A 222 10.68 -15.70 13.79
C GLU A 222 10.56 -16.03 12.29
N ALA A 223 11.43 -16.91 11.79
CA ALA A 223 11.45 -17.38 10.41
C ALA A 223 10.43 -18.51 10.13
N PHE A 224 9.68 -18.97 11.13
CA PHE A 224 8.67 -20.00 10.92
C PHE A 224 7.51 -19.46 10.09
N ASP A 225 7.30 -20.13 8.96
CA ASP A 225 6.17 -19.92 8.07
C ASP A 225 5.27 -21.17 8.12
N PRO A 226 4.03 -21.03 8.63
CA PRO A 226 3.07 -22.15 8.74
C PRO A 226 2.78 -22.85 7.41
N ALA A 227 3.02 -22.21 6.26
CA ALA A 227 2.78 -22.82 4.96
C ALA A 227 3.73 -24.00 4.64
N PHE A 228 4.83 -24.15 5.38
CA PHE A 228 5.74 -25.31 5.28
C PHE A 228 5.45 -26.41 6.31
N ASP A 229 4.56 -26.16 7.28
CA ASP A 229 4.07 -27.14 8.26
C ASP A 229 2.84 -27.85 7.68
N LEU A 230 3.11 -28.90 6.89
CA LEU A 230 2.10 -29.66 6.14
C LEU A 230 1.24 -30.55 7.06
N SER A 231 1.79 -30.96 8.20
CA SER A 231 1.14 -31.78 9.22
C SER A 231 0.34 -30.97 10.24
N GLN A 232 0.54 -29.64 10.27
CA GLN A 232 -0.08 -28.67 11.18
C GLN A 232 0.28 -28.92 12.65
N ASN A 233 1.48 -29.40 12.92
CA ASN A 233 1.97 -29.72 14.26
C ASN A 233 2.75 -28.55 14.92
N ASN A 234 2.79 -27.38 14.27
CA ASN A 234 3.53 -26.17 14.60
C ASN A 234 5.07 -26.31 14.51
N ARG A 235 5.54 -27.26 13.71
CA ARG A 235 6.95 -27.53 13.44
C ARG A 235 7.09 -28.02 12.00
N VAL A 236 8.21 -27.72 11.37
CA VAL A 236 8.61 -28.32 10.09
C VAL A 236 9.57 -29.45 10.41
N ASP A 237 9.14 -30.70 10.34
CA ASP A 237 9.94 -31.88 10.67
C ASP A 237 9.67 -33.09 9.76
N TYR A 238 9.97 -34.29 10.25
CA TYR A 238 9.83 -35.51 9.48
C TYR A 238 8.37 -35.86 9.19
N ASP A 239 7.41 -35.44 10.01
CA ASP A 239 6.00 -35.68 9.74
C ASP A 239 5.58 -34.92 8.47
N ASP A 240 6.04 -33.68 8.31
CA ASP A 240 5.82 -32.89 7.08
C ASP A 240 6.56 -33.48 5.88
N PHE A 241 7.76 -34.02 6.10
CA PHE A 241 8.51 -34.68 5.03
C PHE A 241 7.76 -35.90 4.46
N PHE A 242 7.06 -36.68 5.29
CA PHE A 242 6.24 -37.79 4.79
C PHE A 242 5.04 -37.31 3.99
N VAL A 243 4.38 -36.22 4.42
CA VAL A 243 3.30 -35.59 3.63
C VAL A 243 3.83 -35.10 2.28
N PHE A 244 5.00 -34.47 2.26
CA PHE A 244 5.68 -34.06 1.04
C PHE A 244 5.98 -35.26 0.13
N ALA A 245 6.58 -36.32 0.67
CA ALA A 245 6.94 -37.52 -0.08
C ALA A 245 5.73 -38.23 -0.71
N ASP A 246 4.58 -38.24 -0.02
CA ASP A 246 3.32 -38.79 -0.54
C ASP A 246 2.71 -37.98 -1.70
N ASN A 247 3.19 -36.74 -1.90
CA ASN A 247 2.80 -35.85 -2.99
C ASN A 247 3.89 -35.75 -4.08
N PHE A 248 5.06 -36.35 -3.88
CA PHE A 248 6.16 -36.29 -4.84
C PHE A 248 5.74 -36.82 -6.23
N GLY A 249 6.01 -36.03 -7.27
CA GLY A 249 5.61 -36.27 -8.65
C GLY A 249 4.16 -35.90 -9.00
N ARG A 250 3.36 -35.38 -8.05
CA ARG A 250 2.00 -34.91 -8.36
C ARG A 250 2.03 -33.59 -9.12
N VAL A 251 1.12 -33.46 -10.07
CA VAL A 251 0.96 -32.28 -10.92
C VAL A 251 -0.39 -31.65 -10.66
N ILE A 252 -0.44 -30.33 -10.49
CA ILE A 252 -1.70 -29.61 -10.30
C ILE A 252 -2.52 -29.55 -11.59
N ALA A 253 -3.85 -29.53 -11.47
CA ALA A 253 -4.73 -29.16 -12.57
C ALA A 253 -4.48 -27.69 -12.91
N GLY A 254 -4.22 -27.37 -14.19
CA GLY A 254 -3.73 -26.07 -14.64
C GLY A 254 -4.47 -24.88 -14.03
N VAL A 255 -3.89 -24.27 -13.01
CA VAL A 255 -4.30 -22.94 -12.55
C VAL A 255 -3.74 -21.98 -13.60
N GLY A 256 -4.64 -21.33 -14.34
CA GLY A 256 -4.26 -20.35 -15.35
C GLY A 256 -3.22 -19.39 -14.77
N LYS A 257 -2.09 -19.19 -15.47
CA LYS A 257 -1.09 -18.20 -15.10
C LYS A 257 -1.79 -16.84 -15.05
N VAL A 258 -2.10 -16.34 -13.85
CA VAL A 258 -2.33 -14.92 -13.67
C VAL A 258 -1.02 -14.27 -14.05
N VAL A 259 -1.01 -13.47 -15.12
CA VAL A 259 0.12 -12.60 -15.46
C VAL A 259 0.09 -11.49 -14.41
N PRO A 260 1.00 -11.48 -13.41
CA PRO A 260 1.04 -10.39 -12.46
C PRO A 260 1.59 -9.19 -13.22
N THR A 261 0.85 -8.09 -13.20
CA THR A 261 1.38 -6.80 -13.63
C THR A 261 2.50 -6.46 -12.65
N MET A 262 3.75 -6.42 -13.13
CA MET A 262 4.82 -5.82 -12.34
C MET A 262 4.45 -4.35 -12.16
N ALA A 263 4.39 -3.86 -10.93
CA ALA A 263 4.24 -2.43 -10.68
C ALA A 263 5.29 -1.65 -11.50
N GLY A 264 4.81 -0.88 -12.49
CA GLY A 264 5.63 -0.11 -13.43
C GLY A 264 5.69 -0.60 -14.88
N LEU A 265 5.26 -1.83 -15.21
CA LEU A 265 5.11 -2.30 -16.59
C LEU A 265 3.69 -2.85 -16.83
N ASN A 266 3.01 -2.31 -17.85
CA ASN A 266 1.67 -2.73 -18.26
C ASN A 266 0.61 -2.60 -17.14
N THR A 267 0.78 -1.67 -16.20
CA THR A 267 -0.19 -1.42 -15.10
C THR A 267 -1.56 -0.97 -15.60
N ASP A 268 -1.60 -0.33 -16.76
CA ASP A 268 -2.83 0.14 -17.40
C ASP A 268 -3.29 -0.82 -18.51
N ALA A 269 -2.54 -1.91 -18.78
CA ALA A 269 -2.85 -2.79 -19.90
C ALA A 269 -4.20 -3.46 -19.69
N ALA A 270 -5.10 -3.26 -20.64
CA ALA A 270 -6.47 -3.75 -20.59
C ALA A 270 -6.69 -4.82 -21.66
N PHE A 271 -7.37 -5.89 -21.28
CA PHE A 271 -7.80 -6.93 -22.19
C PHE A 271 -9.32 -6.91 -22.26
N TYR A 272 -9.89 -6.81 -23.46
CA TYR A 272 -11.33 -6.86 -23.64
C TYR A 272 -11.72 -7.66 -24.88
N LEU A 273 -12.89 -8.29 -24.76
CA LEU A 273 -13.53 -9.00 -25.84
C LEU A 273 -14.55 -8.07 -26.47
N ASP A 274 -14.47 -7.91 -27.78
CA ASP A 274 -15.45 -7.17 -28.56
C ASP A 274 -16.18 -8.14 -29.50
N ALA A 275 -17.46 -8.33 -29.21
CA ALA A 275 -18.38 -9.15 -29.99
C ALA A 275 -19.08 -8.35 -31.10
N GLY A 276 -18.77 -7.05 -31.24
CA GLY A 276 -19.58 -6.10 -31.98
C GLY A 276 -20.88 -5.75 -31.24
N LEU A 277 -21.65 -4.82 -31.80
CA LEU A 277 -22.92 -4.36 -31.22
C LEU A 277 -24.13 -5.18 -31.67
N ASP A 278 -23.96 -6.02 -32.69
CA ASP A 278 -25.04 -6.79 -33.30
C ASP A 278 -24.99 -8.25 -32.84
N LEU A 279 -26.07 -8.73 -32.23
CA LEU A 279 -26.20 -10.13 -31.87
C LEU A 279 -26.34 -10.97 -33.16
N PRO A 280 -25.53 -12.03 -33.33
CA PRO A 280 -25.58 -12.89 -34.51
C PRO A 280 -26.93 -13.61 -34.58
N ARG A 281 -27.40 -13.87 -35.80
CA ARG A 281 -28.59 -14.71 -36.00
C ARG A 281 -28.23 -16.18 -35.87
N VAL A 282 -29.22 -17.01 -35.54
CA VAL A 282 -29.03 -18.47 -35.46
C VAL A 282 -28.50 -18.99 -36.80
N GLY A 283 -27.31 -19.61 -36.78
CA GLY A 283 -26.62 -20.15 -37.96
C GLY A 283 -25.65 -19.19 -38.64
N GLU A 284 -25.39 -18.01 -38.07
CA GLU A 284 -24.40 -17.04 -38.54
C GLU A 284 -23.11 -17.12 -37.71
N GLU A 285 -21.95 -16.99 -38.35
CA GLU A 285 -20.65 -17.00 -37.66
C GLU A 285 -20.47 -15.71 -36.84
N MET A 286 -20.04 -15.87 -35.59
CA MET A 286 -19.74 -14.76 -34.69
C MET A 286 -18.24 -14.59 -34.54
N GLY A 287 -17.73 -13.43 -34.97
CA GLY A 287 -16.34 -13.05 -34.70
C GLY A 287 -16.23 -12.37 -33.35
N ILE A 288 -15.45 -12.93 -32.42
CA ILE A 288 -15.07 -12.25 -31.18
C ILE A 288 -13.67 -11.68 -31.37
N ALA A 289 -13.57 -10.36 -31.44
CA ALA A 289 -12.29 -9.68 -31.45
C ALA A 289 -11.69 -9.66 -30.05
N VAL A 290 -10.42 -10.00 -29.98
CA VAL A 290 -9.62 -9.98 -28.75
C VAL A 290 -8.70 -8.78 -28.84
N ASN A 291 -8.94 -7.78 -27.99
CA ASN A 291 -8.17 -6.56 -27.99
C ASN A 291 -7.33 -6.46 -26.72
N LEU A 292 -6.08 -6.04 -26.91
CA LEU A 292 -5.15 -5.72 -25.84
C LEU A 292 -4.67 -4.28 -26.06
N GLU A 293 -4.99 -3.42 -25.10
CA GLU A 293 -4.64 -2.00 -25.12
C GLU A 293 -3.73 -1.63 -23.94
N ASP A 294 -3.15 -0.42 -23.99
CA ASP A 294 -2.39 0.21 -22.90
C ASP A 294 -1.18 -0.62 -22.37
N TYR A 295 -0.52 -1.35 -23.28
CA TYR A 295 0.72 -2.07 -22.99
C TYR A 295 1.97 -1.33 -23.47
N VAL A 296 3.08 -1.51 -22.74
CA VAL A 296 4.40 -0.94 -23.02
C VAL A 296 5.29 -1.95 -23.75
N GLU A 297 5.34 -3.20 -23.27
CA GLU A 297 6.10 -4.29 -23.90
C GLU A 297 5.28 -5.59 -23.84
N LEU A 298 5.11 -6.24 -24.99
CA LEU A 298 4.39 -7.51 -25.13
C LEU A 298 5.27 -8.56 -25.80
N ARG A 299 5.59 -9.63 -25.07
CA ARG A 299 6.34 -10.78 -25.61
C ARG A 299 5.43 -11.95 -26.00
N GLY A 300 4.19 -11.95 -25.53
CA GLY A 300 3.16 -12.94 -25.82
C GLY A 300 1.93 -12.70 -24.95
N TYR A 301 0.78 -13.23 -25.38
CA TYR A 301 -0.46 -13.22 -24.62
C TYR A 301 -1.10 -14.61 -24.67
N GLY A 302 -1.91 -14.93 -23.65
CA GLY A 302 -2.72 -16.13 -23.59
C GLY A 302 -4.09 -15.78 -23.03
N LEU A 303 -5.13 -16.43 -23.53
CA LEU A 303 -6.50 -16.24 -23.07
C LEU A 303 -7.18 -17.59 -22.93
N THR A 304 -8.08 -17.69 -21.97
CA THR A 304 -9.03 -18.80 -21.86
C THR A 304 -10.41 -18.22 -22.10
N LEU A 305 -11.11 -18.71 -23.13
CA LEU A 305 -12.46 -18.30 -23.45
C LEU A 305 -13.43 -19.38 -22.96
N THR A 306 -14.36 -19.00 -22.10
CA THR A 306 -15.47 -19.86 -21.69
C THR A 306 -16.72 -19.42 -22.44
N TYR A 307 -17.42 -20.36 -23.05
CA TYR A 307 -18.66 -20.11 -23.78
C TYR A 307 -19.70 -21.17 -23.45
N ASP A 308 -20.96 -20.87 -23.74
CA ASP A 308 -22.07 -21.81 -23.58
C ASP A 308 -22.19 -22.70 -24.83
N HIS A 309 -21.92 -23.99 -24.66
CA HIS A 309 -21.97 -24.98 -25.74
C HIS A 309 -23.39 -25.30 -26.22
N GLU A 310 -24.44 -24.89 -25.49
CA GLU A 310 -25.82 -25.02 -25.95
C GLU A 310 -26.21 -23.90 -26.95
N LEU A 311 -25.44 -22.80 -26.96
CA LEU A 311 -25.74 -21.60 -27.74
C LEU A 311 -24.73 -21.35 -28.87
N LEU A 312 -23.47 -21.78 -28.71
CA LEU A 312 -22.38 -21.53 -29.66
C LEU A 312 -21.61 -22.83 -29.94
N GLU A 313 -21.21 -23.00 -31.20
CA GLU A 313 -20.31 -24.08 -31.64
C GLU A 313 -19.03 -23.47 -32.25
N PHE A 314 -17.90 -24.19 -32.13
CA PHE A 314 -16.56 -23.77 -32.60
C PHE A 314 -16.09 -24.63 -33.77
#